data_AF-A0A954TN37-F1
#
_entry.id   AF-A0A954TN37-F1
#
_cell.length_a   1.000
_cell.length_b   1.000
_cell.length_c   1.000
_cell.angle_alpha   90.00
_cell.angle_beta   90.00
_cell.angle_gamma   90.00
#
_symmetry.space_group_name_H-M   'P 1'
#
loop_
_entity.id
_entity.type
_entity.pdbx_description
1 polymer ?
#
loop_
_entity_poly.entity_id
_entity_poly.type
_entity_poly.pdbx_seq_one_letter_code
_entity_poly.pdbx_strand_id
1 'polypeptide(L)'
;IWQAAALSVVLDLANFSVRQGKLPEHPLRSQRAALSRLLGSVVVRLGRLEKSPAEFGDDVAEVQRILNDSVALTISLCDALGWMEDPQAEESLEQALGLSHRRIQVEAAGALARLGSDRGAERLIDLATDPVARLRAVHYAEELDLVHRIDEGQRHPHALAESELAAWLARPEQFGFPPSGMELVESRSLYWPSFEEPQACYLFRYSYALPNGQLSNMGIAGPLTHAFQADLANLPIDDIYAAFAGWQAEHEEIFEVPSAQLNPAQRREADRLQEALTAQGLEIQDTLALTFFLGELALLARVEREGKAACAISDGVELLCYPTSNSPHALTPELVLAIYRGRKLLRTFNADFG
;
A
#
# COMPACT_ATOMS: atom_id res chain seq x y z
N ILE A 1 9.94 -9.98 -31.77
CA ILE A 1 9.24 -8.73 -31.38
C ILE A 1 8.86 -8.93 -29.92
N TRP A 2 9.59 -8.31 -29.00
CA TRP A 2 9.25 -8.41 -27.58
C TRP A 2 7.95 -7.65 -27.35
N GLN A 3 6.98 -8.26 -26.66
CA GLN A 3 5.83 -7.52 -26.14
C GLN A 3 6.37 -6.48 -25.14
N ALA A 4 5.85 -5.25 -25.15
CA ALA A 4 6.35 -4.14 -24.33
C ALA A 4 6.48 -4.54 -22.84
N ALA A 5 5.50 -5.26 -22.31
CA ALA A 5 5.48 -5.79 -20.96
C ALA A 5 6.62 -6.80 -20.68
N ALA A 6 7.00 -7.64 -21.66
CA ALA A 6 8.12 -8.56 -21.48
C ALA A 6 9.46 -7.81 -21.47
N LEU A 7 9.59 -6.78 -22.31
CA LEU A 7 10.80 -5.97 -22.36
C LEU A 7 10.99 -5.14 -21.09
N SER A 8 9.93 -4.55 -20.53
CA SER A 8 10.02 -3.79 -19.28
C SER A 8 10.54 -4.67 -18.13
N VAL A 9 10.00 -5.88 -17.98
CA VAL A 9 10.46 -6.85 -16.95
C VAL A 9 11.93 -7.22 -17.13
N VAL A 10 12.38 -7.45 -18.38
CA VAL A 10 13.79 -7.78 -18.67
C VAL A 10 14.70 -6.59 -18.34
N LEU A 11 14.29 -5.37 -18.68
CA LEU A 11 15.01 -4.14 -18.35
C LEU A 11 15.08 -3.94 -16.83
N ASP A 12 13.97 -4.09 -16.11
CA ASP A 12 13.94 -3.92 -14.65
C ASP A 12 14.86 -4.90 -13.93
N LEU A 13 14.88 -6.18 -14.35
CA LEU A 13 15.79 -7.17 -13.81
C LEU A 13 17.26 -6.82 -14.08
N ALA A 14 17.55 -6.33 -15.28
CA ALA A 14 18.89 -5.90 -15.68
C ALA A 14 19.34 -4.66 -14.88
N ASN A 15 18.48 -3.65 -14.76
CA ASN A 15 18.70 -2.45 -13.97
C ASN A 15 18.96 -2.79 -12.50
N PHE A 16 18.11 -3.62 -11.90
CA PHE A 16 18.29 -4.09 -10.53
C PHE A 16 19.62 -4.82 -10.36
N SER A 17 19.99 -5.69 -11.31
CA SER A 17 21.24 -6.45 -11.23
C SER A 17 22.49 -5.55 -11.30
N VAL A 18 22.47 -4.49 -12.12
CA VAL A 18 23.56 -3.50 -12.17
C VAL A 18 23.59 -2.66 -10.89
N ARG A 19 22.43 -2.12 -10.47
CA ARG A 19 22.29 -1.30 -9.26
C ARG A 19 22.78 -2.01 -7.99
N GLN A 20 22.52 -3.31 -7.88
CA GLN A 20 22.96 -4.14 -6.76
C GLN A 20 24.42 -4.64 -6.90
N GLY A 21 25.16 -4.20 -7.93
CA GLY A 21 26.54 -4.62 -8.18
C GLY A 21 26.70 -6.09 -8.59
N LYS A 22 25.61 -6.77 -8.96
CA LYS A 22 25.62 -8.18 -9.39
C LYS A 22 26.15 -8.33 -10.82
N LEU A 23 26.00 -7.29 -11.63
CA LEU A 23 26.57 -7.20 -12.97
C LEU A 23 27.44 -5.93 -13.07
N PRO A 24 28.62 -6.01 -13.71
CA PRO A 24 29.50 -4.86 -13.87
C PRO A 24 28.98 -3.85 -14.90
N GLU A 25 28.13 -4.28 -15.83
CA GLU A 25 27.50 -3.42 -16.82
C GLU A 25 26.12 -3.93 -17.21
N HIS A 26 25.31 -3.04 -17.78
CA HIS A 26 23.97 -3.39 -18.23
C HIS A 26 24.04 -4.38 -19.43
N PRO A 27 23.37 -5.54 -19.39
CA PRO A 27 23.48 -6.58 -20.41
C PRO A 27 23.03 -6.13 -21.81
N LEU A 28 22.17 -5.10 -21.89
CA LEU A 28 21.70 -4.52 -23.16
C LEU A 28 22.50 -3.28 -23.59
N ARG A 29 23.70 -3.04 -23.03
CA ARG A 29 24.54 -1.87 -23.36
C ARG A 29 24.83 -1.72 -24.85
N SER A 30 25.03 -2.84 -25.55
CA SER A 30 25.23 -2.87 -27.01
C SER A 30 24.02 -2.37 -27.80
N GLN A 31 22.83 -2.35 -27.18
CA GLN A 31 21.56 -1.95 -27.79
C GLN A 31 21.12 -0.54 -27.34
N ARG A 32 21.95 0.21 -26.61
CA ARG A 32 21.58 1.53 -26.05
C ARG A 32 20.94 2.48 -27.06
N ALA A 33 21.48 2.59 -28.27
CA ALA A 33 20.93 3.47 -29.31
C ALA A 33 19.55 2.99 -29.84
N ALA A 34 19.28 1.69 -29.80
CA ALA A 34 17.95 1.17 -30.10
C ALA A 34 16.96 1.47 -28.97
N LEU A 35 17.39 1.32 -27.71
CA LEU A 35 16.59 1.62 -26.52
C LEU A 35 16.30 3.12 -26.39
N SER A 36 17.26 4.00 -26.71
CA SER A 36 17.07 5.45 -26.75
C SER A 36 16.01 5.86 -27.77
N ARG A 37 16.05 5.31 -28.99
CA ARG A 37 15.01 5.54 -30.01
C ARG A 37 13.65 5.01 -29.58
N LEU A 38 13.62 3.87 -28.90
CA LEU A 38 12.40 3.30 -28.35
C LEU A 38 11.80 4.22 -27.28
N LEU A 39 12.61 4.74 -26.35
CA LEU A 39 12.17 5.71 -25.35
C LEU A 39 11.52 6.92 -26.02
N GLY A 40 12.21 7.55 -26.97
CA GLY A 40 11.66 8.71 -27.69
C GLY A 40 10.32 8.41 -28.36
N SER A 41 10.19 7.24 -29.01
CA SER A 41 8.92 6.83 -29.62
C SER A 41 7.80 6.64 -28.60
N VAL A 42 8.07 6.03 -27.45
CA VAL A 42 7.05 5.73 -26.43
C VAL A 42 6.64 7.02 -25.70
N VAL A 43 7.59 7.90 -25.38
CA VAL A 43 7.32 9.20 -24.73
C VAL A 43 6.45 10.09 -25.61
N VAL A 44 6.75 10.19 -26.91
CA VAL A 44 5.91 10.95 -27.86
C VAL A 44 4.49 10.37 -27.92
N ARG A 45 4.36 9.04 -27.88
CA ARG A 45 3.06 8.37 -27.87
C ARG A 45 2.27 8.66 -26.59
N LEU A 46 2.91 8.55 -25.43
CA LEU A 46 2.31 8.86 -24.13
C LEU A 46 1.89 10.33 -24.04
N GLY A 47 2.72 11.27 -24.51
CA GLY A 47 2.38 12.69 -24.50
C GLY A 47 1.20 13.04 -25.41
N ARG A 48 0.94 12.27 -26.48
CA ARG A 48 -0.29 12.38 -27.28
C ARG A 48 -1.48 11.81 -26.53
N LEU A 49 -1.30 10.65 -25.90
CA LEU A 49 -2.34 9.98 -25.12
C LEU A 49 -2.84 10.84 -23.94
N GLU A 50 -1.94 11.56 -23.25
CA GLU A 50 -2.32 12.50 -22.17
C GLU A 50 -3.18 13.67 -22.67
N LYS A 51 -3.00 14.09 -23.92
CA LYS A 51 -3.73 15.22 -24.52
C LYS A 51 -5.04 14.78 -25.17
N SER A 52 -5.03 13.61 -25.82
CA SER A 52 -6.15 13.07 -26.60
C SER A 52 -6.32 11.57 -26.37
N PRO A 53 -6.86 11.14 -25.21
CA PRO A 53 -7.05 9.71 -24.91
C PRO A 53 -7.90 8.96 -25.95
N ALA A 54 -8.91 9.64 -26.52
CA ALA A 54 -9.85 9.07 -27.49
C ALA A 54 -9.21 8.65 -28.83
N GLU A 55 -7.98 9.09 -29.14
CA GLU A 55 -7.28 8.70 -30.38
C GLU A 55 -6.73 7.27 -30.34
N PHE A 56 -6.75 6.61 -29.17
CA PHE A 56 -6.05 5.34 -28.95
C PHE A 56 -6.96 4.11 -28.89
N GLY A 57 -8.27 4.30 -29.07
CA GLY A 57 -9.25 3.22 -29.16
C GLY A 57 -10.59 3.60 -28.54
N ASP A 58 -11.64 2.87 -28.93
CA ASP A 58 -12.99 3.01 -28.37
C ASP A 58 -13.19 2.11 -27.13
N ASP A 59 -12.32 1.11 -26.92
CA ASP A 59 -12.36 0.22 -25.76
C ASP A 59 -11.47 0.74 -24.62
N VAL A 60 -12.12 1.11 -23.51
CA VAL A 60 -11.47 1.65 -22.31
C VAL A 60 -10.47 0.64 -21.72
N ALA A 61 -10.80 -0.65 -21.71
CA ALA A 61 -9.94 -1.67 -21.12
C ALA A 61 -8.65 -1.86 -21.93
N GLU A 62 -8.76 -1.88 -23.26
CA GLU A 62 -7.61 -1.93 -24.14
C GLU A 62 -6.72 -0.68 -24.02
N VAL A 63 -7.31 0.52 -23.98
CA VAL A 63 -6.57 1.78 -23.80
C VAL A 63 -5.82 1.79 -22.47
N GLN A 64 -6.46 1.37 -21.37
CA GLN A 64 -5.82 1.28 -20.06
C GLN A 64 -4.66 0.29 -20.06
N ARG A 65 -4.82 -0.89 -20.68
CA ARG A 65 -3.73 -1.87 -20.79
C ARG A 65 -2.54 -1.30 -21.57
N ILE A 66 -2.79 -0.68 -22.73
CA ILE A 66 -1.74 -0.06 -23.55
C ILE A 66 -1.03 1.06 -22.78
N LEU A 67 -1.77 1.88 -22.04
CA LEU A 67 -1.22 2.92 -21.18
C LEU A 67 -0.31 2.32 -20.13
N ASN A 68 -0.77 1.32 -19.38
CA ASN A 68 0.00 0.68 -18.32
C ASN A 68 1.28 0.04 -18.85
N ASP A 69 1.20 -0.70 -19.97
CA ASP A 69 2.36 -1.30 -20.63
C ASP A 69 3.37 -0.24 -21.10
N SER A 70 2.87 0.89 -21.64
CA SER A 70 3.71 1.98 -22.14
C SER A 70 4.37 2.77 -21.01
N VAL A 71 3.65 3.01 -19.91
CA VAL A 71 4.17 3.62 -18.70
C VAL A 71 5.29 2.73 -18.16
N ALA A 72 5.01 1.45 -17.89
CA ALA A 72 5.98 0.49 -17.36
C ALA A 72 7.26 0.44 -18.22
N LEU A 73 7.11 0.32 -19.54
CA LEU A 73 8.26 0.33 -20.46
C LEU A 73 9.05 1.65 -20.41
N THR A 74 8.39 2.79 -20.32
CA THR A 74 9.05 4.11 -20.23
C THR A 74 9.89 4.22 -18.96
N ILE A 75 9.36 3.75 -17.82
CA ILE A 75 10.06 3.72 -16.53
C ILE A 75 11.35 2.92 -16.67
N SER A 76 11.25 1.67 -17.13
CA SER A 76 12.38 0.76 -17.27
C SER A 76 13.43 1.28 -18.25
N LEU A 77 13.01 1.94 -19.33
CA LEU A 77 13.91 2.56 -20.32
C LEU A 77 14.65 3.77 -19.76
N CYS A 78 13.98 4.63 -18.97
CA CYS A 78 14.64 5.78 -18.34
C CYS A 78 15.77 5.31 -17.42
N ASP A 79 15.48 4.38 -16.52
CA ASP A 79 16.48 3.83 -15.59
C ASP A 79 17.64 3.15 -16.35
N ALA A 80 17.33 2.31 -17.34
CA ALA A 80 18.33 1.60 -18.13
C ALA A 80 19.27 2.55 -18.87
N LEU A 81 18.74 3.61 -19.50
CA LEU A 81 19.53 4.59 -20.24
C LEU A 81 20.38 5.45 -19.31
N GLY A 82 19.90 5.72 -18.09
CA GLY A 82 20.71 6.32 -17.03
C GLY A 82 21.93 5.45 -16.68
N TRP A 83 21.73 4.15 -16.41
CA TRP A 83 22.82 3.22 -16.08
C TRP A 83 23.80 2.99 -17.24
N MET A 84 23.34 3.08 -18.47
CA MET A 84 24.21 2.97 -19.65
C MET A 84 24.97 4.27 -19.97
N GLU A 85 24.66 5.35 -19.26
CA GLU A 85 25.19 6.70 -19.45
C GLU A 85 25.14 7.14 -20.93
N ASP A 86 23.99 6.93 -21.60
CA ASP A 86 23.84 7.24 -23.02
C ASP A 86 23.48 8.72 -23.25
N PRO A 87 24.39 9.57 -23.75
CA PRO A 87 24.11 10.99 -23.96
C PRO A 87 23.05 11.22 -25.05
N GLN A 88 22.83 10.24 -25.94
CA GLN A 88 21.80 10.34 -26.98
C GLN A 88 20.38 10.27 -26.41
N ALA A 89 20.22 9.81 -25.16
CA ALA A 89 18.93 9.69 -24.51
C ALA A 89 18.45 11.00 -23.87
N GLU A 90 19.31 12.00 -23.71
CA GLU A 90 19.03 13.23 -22.94
C GLU A 90 17.74 13.93 -23.42
N GLU A 91 17.57 14.11 -24.73
CA GLU A 91 16.35 14.73 -25.27
C GLU A 91 15.09 13.91 -24.96
N SER A 92 15.16 12.58 -25.06
CA SER A 92 14.02 11.70 -24.79
C SER A 92 13.69 11.64 -23.29
N LEU A 93 14.69 11.71 -22.43
CA LEU A 93 14.52 11.80 -20.98
C LEU A 93 13.92 13.15 -20.58
N GLU A 94 14.35 14.25 -21.20
CA GLU A 94 13.76 15.59 -21.02
C GLU A 94 12.28 15.62 -21.44
N GLN A 95 11.94 14.95 -22.55
CA GLN A 95 10.54 14.79 -22.95
C GLN A 95 9.76 13.93 -21.93
N ALA A 96 10.36 12.87 -21.40
CA ALA A 96 9.73 12.02 -20.37
C ALA A 96 9.46 12.80 -19.07
N LEU A 97 10.36 13.70 -18.70
CA LEU A 97 10.21 14.61 -17.57
C LEU A 97 8.98 15.54 -17.70
N GLY A 98 8.59 15.84 -18.94
CA GLY A 98 7.42 16.65 -19.28
C GLY A 98 6.07 15.90 -19.21
N LEU A 99 6.07 14.58 -19.07
CA LEU A 99 4.85 13.79 -18.90
C LEU A 99 4.25 14.03 -17.50
N SER A 100 2.94 13.85 -17.35
CA SER A 100 2.24 14.09 -16.07
C SER A 100 2.53 13.04 -15.00
N HIS A 101 2.90 11.83 -15.42
CA HIS A 101 3.03 10.67 -14.54
C HIS A 101 4.26 10.76 -13.61
N ARG A 102 4.03 10.93 -12.30
CA ARG A 102 5.09 11.16 -11.29
C ARG A 102 6.19 10.11 -11.28
N ARG A 103 5.85 8.83 -11.44
CA ARG A 103 6.85 7.76 -11.50
C ARG A 103 7.79 7.90 -12.71
N ILE A 104 7.28 8.33 -13.86
CA ILE A 104 8.11 8.58 -15.05
C ILE A 104 9.00 9.78 -14.80
N GLN A 105 8.45 10.86 -14.22
CA GLN A 105 9.22 12.05 -13.89
C GLN A 105 10.41 11.75 -12.96
N VAL A 106 10.23 10.91 -11.93
CA VAL A 106 11.33 10.53 -11.03
C VAL A 106 12.42 9.75 -11.77
N GLU A 107 12.04 8.78 -12.58
CA GLU A 107 13.00 7.94 -13.32
C GLU A 107 13.77 8.74 -14.38
N ALA A 108 13.07 9.62 -15.09
CA ALA A 108 13.69 10.53 -16.04
C ALA A 108 14.62 11.53 -15.34
N ALA A 109 14.20 12.11 -14.20
CA ALA A 109 15.02 13.02 -13.40
C ALA A 109 16.29 12.34 -12.87
N GLY A 110 16.16 11.13 -12.32
CA GLY A 110 17.28 10.34 -11.83
C GLY A 110 18.26 9.96 -12.94
N ALA A 111 17.76 9.55 -14.11
CA ALA A 111 18.60 9.25 -15.27
C ALA A 111 19.32 10.50 -15.80
N LEU A 112 18.63 11.64 -15.92
CA LEU A 112 19.22 12.92 -16.32
C LEU A 112 20.29 13.38 -15.33
N ALA A 113 20.03 13.30 -14.03
CA ALA A 113 21.00 13.66 -12.99
C ALA A 113 22.24 12.76 -13.07
N ARG A 114 22.08 11.46 -13.33
CA ARG A 114 23.19 10.52 -13.55
C ARG A 114 24.03 10.86 -14.78
N LEU A 115 23.41 11.45 -15.82
CA LEU A 115 24.09 11.99 -17.00
C LEU A 115 24.75 13.36 -16.75
N GLY A 116 24.63 13.92 -15.55
CA GLY A 116 25.20 15.22 -15.19
C GLY A 116 24.30 16.42 -15.51
N SER A 117 23.00 16.22 -15.75
CA SER A 117 22.05 17.31 -15.95
C SER A 117 21.63 17.95 -14.62
N ASP A 118 21.97 19.23 -14.44
CA ASP A 118 21.54 20.04 -13.30
C ASP A 118 20.01 20.12 -13.20
N ARG A 119 19.33 20.24 -14.34
CA ARG A 119 17.86 20.27 -14.40
C ARG A 119 17.24 18.96 -13.94
N GLY A 120 17.85 17.82 -14.30
CA GLY A 120 17.45 16.52 -13.77
C GLY A 120 17.58 16.45 -12.26
N ALA A 121 18.71 16.92 -11.74
CA ALA A 121 18.96 16.97 -10.30
C ALA A 121 17.97 17.88 -9.56
N GLU A 122 17.75 19.11 -10.04
CA GLU A 122 16.75 20.04 -9.47
C GLU A 122 15.35 19.44 -9.46
N ARG A 123 14.94 18.82 -10.57
CA ARG A 123 13.62 18.20 -10.65
C ARG A 123 13.47 17.02 -9.69
N LEU A 124 14.53 16.26 -9.44
CA LEU A 124 14.53 15.19 -8.45
C LEU A 124 14.31 15.73 -7.04
N ILE A 125 14.95 16.86 -6.68
CA ILE A 125 14.75 17.54 -5.39
C ILE A 125 13.31 18.04 -5.26
N ASP A 126 12.74 18.65 -6.30
CA ASP A 126 11.35 19.10 -6.29
C ASP A 126 10.37 17.94 -6.08
N LEU A 127 10.61 16.80 -6.73
CA LEU A 127 9.78 15.60 -6.61
C LEU A 127 9.82 15.00 -5.21
N ALA A 128 10.85 15.29 -4.41
CA ALA A 128 10.90 14.88 -3.01
C ALA A 128 9.81 15.55 -2.14
N THR A 129 9.19 16.63 -2.61
CA THR A 129 8.10 17.31 -1.89
C THR A 129 6.73 16.69 -2.17
N ASP A 130 6.58 15.93 -3.26
CA ASP A 130 5.32 15.29 -3.65
C ASP A 130 5.21 13.92 -2.96
N PRO A 131 4.21 13.68 -2.08
CA PRO A 131 4.09 12.43 -1.35
C PRO A 131 4.12 11.19 -2.25
N VAL A 132 3.60 11.22 -3.47
CA VAL A 132 3.56 10.03 -4.34
C VAL A 132 4.95 9.70 -4.91
N ALA A 133 5.80 10.72 -5.07
CA ALA A 133 7.11 10.61 -5.68
C ALA A 133 8.25 10.55 -4.65
N ARG A 134 8.02 11.10 -3.46
CA ARG A 134 9.05 11.42 -2.45
C ARG A 134 9.98 10.27 -2.14
N LEU A 135 9.47 9.13 -1.71
CA LEU A 135 10.28 7.98 -1.30
C LEU A 135 11.28 7.60 -2.40
N ARG A 136 10.82 7.58 -3.64
CA ARG A 136 11.65 7.22 -4.78
C ARG A 136 12.64 8.32 -5.15
N ALA A 137 12.20 9.59 -5.08
CA ALA A 137 13.05 10.73 -5.36
C ALA A 137 14.20 10.83 -4.34
N VAL A 138 13.90 10.62 -3.05
CA VAL A 138 14.89 10.54 -1.97
C VAL A 138 15.87 9.39 -2.22
N HIS A 139 15.38 8.20 -2.58
CA HIS A 139 16.25 7.06 -2.88
C HIS A 139 17.22 7.35 -4.04
N TYR A 140 16.73 7.93 -5.15
CA TYR A 140 17.61 8.35 -6.24
C TYR A 140 18.61 9.43 -5.81
N ALA A 141 18.19 10.37 -4.96
CA ALA A 141 19.07 11.41 -4.45
C ALA A 141 20.14 10.82 -3.52
N GLU A 142 19.85 9.77 -2.76
CA GLU A 142 20.86 9.02 -1.98
C GLU A 142 21.85 8.32 -2.91
N GLU A 143 21.36 7.59 -3.92
CA GLU A 143 22.21 6.89 -4.90
C GLU A 143 23.16 7.83 -5.65
N LEU A 144 22.73 9.08 -5.87
CA LEU A 144 23.46 10.10 -6.64
C LEU A 144 24.22 11.10 -5.74
N ASP A 145 24.25 10.89 -4.43
CA ASP A 145 24.86 11.80 -3.43
C ASP A 145 24.29 13.24 -3.47
N LEU A 146 23.01 13.38 -3.82
CA LEU A 146 22.24 14.62 -3.86
C LEU A 146 21.30 14.79 -2.66
N VAL A 147 21.19 13.79 -1.79
CA VAL A 147 20.24 13.76 -0.66
C VAL A 147 20.36 14.96 0.28
N HIS A 148 21.58 15.53 0.41
CA HIS A 148 21.86 16.72 1.22
C HIS A 148 21.15 18.00 0.70
N ARG A 149 20.65 18.00 -0.55
CA ARG A 149 19.88 19.09 -1.14
C ARG A 149 18.38 18.99 -0.81
N ILE A 150 17.91 17.85 -0.30
CA ILE A 150 16.52 17.65 0.10
C ILE A 150 16.34 18.08 1.55
N ASP A 151 15.30 18.88 1.80
CA ASP A 151 14.89 19.29 3.14
C ASP A 151 14.80 18.09 4.09
N GLU A 152 15.32 18.25 5.31
CA GLU A 152 15.41 17.16 6.28
C GLU A 152 14.02 16.60 6.66
N GLY A 153 12.99 17.45 6.69
CA GLY A 153 11.62 17.02 6.94
C GLY A 153 11.09 16.06 5.87
N GLN A 154 11.48 16.22 4.61
CA GLN A 154 11.09 15.32 3.51
C GLN A 154 11.82 13.97 3.55
N ARG A 155 12.89 13.86 4.34
CA ARG A 155 13.68 12.63 4.49
C ARG A 155 13.41 11.91 5.80
N HIS A 156 12.59 12.49 6.67
CA HIS A 156 12.25 11.90 7.95
C HIS A 156 11.49 10.58 7.74
N PRO A 157 11.72 9.53 8.56
CA PRO A 157 11.07 8.23 8.40
C PRO A 157 9.55 8.27 8.21
N HIS A 158 8.81 9.09 8.97
CA HIS A 158 7.36 9.24 8.77
C HIS A 158 7.00 9.88 7.42
N ALA A 159 7.80 10.78 6.87
CA ALA A 159 7.54 11.39 5.56
C ALA A 159 7.76 10.38 4.42
N LEU A 160 8.72 9.47 4.59
CA LEU A 160 8.94 8.35 3.69
C LEU A 160 7.81 7.31 3.79
N ALA A 161 7.32 7.03 5.01
CA ALA A 161 6.17 6.16 5.23
C ALA A 161 4.87 6.75 4.68
N GLU A 162 4.65 8.07 4.85
CA GLU A 162 3.55 8.80 4.21
C GLU A 162 3.61 8.64 2.69
N SER A 163 4.81 8.75 2.12
CA SER A 163 5.02 8.61 0.69
C SER A 163 4.73 7.20 0.18
N GLU A 164 5.12 6.18 0.93
CA GLU A 164 4.81 4.80 0.63
C GLU A 164 3.30 4.55 0.58
N LEU A 165 2.57 5.03 1.59
CA LEU A 165 1.12 4.90 1.65
C LEU A 165 0.41 5.71 0.56
N ALA A 166 0.83 6.95 0.32
CA ALA A 166 0.27 7.77 -0.75
C ALA A 166 0.46 7.12 -2.14
N ALA A 167 1.65 6.57 -2.40
CA ALA A 167 1.93 5.84 -3.63
C ALA A 167 1.14 4.52 -3.74
N TRP A 168 0.91 3.83 -2.62
CA TRP A 168 0.07 2.63 -2.57
C TRP A 168 -1.40 2.95 -2.86
N LEU A 169 -1.94 3.99 -2.21
CA LEU A 169 -3.31 4.47 -2.41
C LEU A 169 -3.58 4.93 -3.85
N ALA A 170 -2.57 5.49 -4.51
CA ALA A 170 -2.65 5.94 -5.90
C ALA A 170 -2.64 4.81 -6.94
N ARG A 171 -2.44 3.54 -6.55
CA ARG A 171 -2.43 2.42 -7.49
C ARG A 171 -3.82 2.17 -8.09
N PRO A 172 -3.90 1.66 -9.34
CA PRO A 172 -5.18 1.39 -10.01
C PRO A 172 -6.10 0.43 -9.24
N GLU A 173 -5.53 -0.52 -8.51
CA GLU A 173 -6.30 -1.49 -7.70
C GLU A 173 -6.89 -0.88 -6.43
N GLN A 174 -6.46 0.34 -6.07
CA GLN A 174 -6.92 1.10 -4.92
C GLN A 174 -7.83 2.25 -5.40
N PHE A 175 -7.35 3.50 -5.38
CA PHE A 175 -8.12 4.65 -5.87
C PHE A 175 -7.74 5.05 -7.30
N GLY A 176 -6.55 4.67 -7.79
CA GLY A 176 -6.05 5.04 -9.11
C GLY A 176 -5.58 6.48 -9.26
N PHE A 177 -5.67 7.29 -8.20
CA PHE A 177 -5.17 8.65 -8.14
C PHE A 177 -4.76 8.98 -6.70
N PRO A 178 -3.87 9.96 -6.49
CA PRO A 178 -3.32 10.21 -5.17
C PRO A 178 -4.30 10.88 -4.21
N PRO A 179 -4.12 10.67 -2.89
CA PRO A 179 -4.93 11.35 -1.87
C PRO A 179 -4.74 12.87 -1.95
N SER A 180 -5.81 13.60 -1.63
CA SER A 180 -5.80 15.07 -1.55
C SER A 180 -5.15 15.59 -0.27
N GLY A 181 -5.06 14.77 0.76
CA GLY A 181 -4.39 15.10 2.01
C GLY A 181 -4.01 13.86 2.81
N MET A 182 -2.93 13.99 3.57
CA MET A 182 -2.36 12.98 4.45
C MET A 182 -1.98 13.66 5.77
N GLU A 183 -2.36 13.04 6.89
CA GLU A 183 -2.05 13.53 8.24
C GLU A 183 -1.51 12.37 9.06
N LEU A 184 -0.34 12.55 9.69
CA LEU A 184 0.17 11.59 10.66
C LEU A 184 -0.68 11.67 11.92
N VAL A 185 -1.39 10.60 12.24
CA VAL A 185 -2.26 10.52 13.43
C VAL A 185 -1.49 9.95 14.62
N GLU A 186 -0.67 8.93 14.38
CA GLU A 186 0.07 8.26 15.45
C GLU A 186 1.34 7.62 14.90
N SER A 187 2.38 7.54 15.73
CA SER A 187 3.61 6.80 15.45
C SER A 187 4.06 6.01 16.67
N ARG A 188 4.35 4.72 16.49
CA ARG A 188 4.82 3.83 17.56
C ARG A 188 5.93 2.92 17.07
N SER A 189 6.79 2.49 17.99
CA SER A 189 7.66 1.34 17.77
C SER A 189 7.03 0.12 18.43
N LEU A 190 6.67 -0.89 17.64
CA LEU A 190 5.94 -2.07 18.12
C LEU A 190 6.66 -3.34 17.68
N TYR A 191 6.72 -4.35 18.55
CA TYR A 191 6.98 -5.72 18.14
C TYR A 191 5.79 -6.19 17.30
N TRP A 192 5.93 -6.04 15.99
CA TRP A 192 4.90 -6.35 15.02
C TRP A 192 4.90 -7.85 14.70
N PRO A 193 3.73 -8.49 14.49
CA PRO A 193 3.68 -9.91 14.13
C PRO A 193 4.59 -10.24 12.94
N SER A 194 5.26 -11.38 13.01
CA SER A 194 6.21 -11.87 11.99
C SER A 194 7.55 -11.12 11.88
N PHE A 195 7.84 -10.19 12.80
CA PHE A 195 9.16 -9.55 12.91
C PHE A 195 9.81 -9.86 14.26
N GLU A 196 11.12 -10.09 14.26
CA GLU A 196 11.90 -10.34 15.49
C GLU A 196 12.20 -9.06 16.25
N GLU A 197 12.39 -7.95 15.53
CA GLU A 197 12.75 -6.64 16.07
C GLU A 197 11.56 -5.66 16.04
N PRO A 198 11.53 -4.65 16.93
CA PRO A 198 10.52 -3.61 16.89
C PRO A 198 10.50 -2.88 15.55
N GLN A 199 9.30 -2.70 14.99
CA GLN A 199 9.08 -1.98 13.74
C GLN A 199 8.54 -0.59 14.04
N ALA A 200 8.96 0.40 13.25
CA ALA A 200 8.33 1.71 13.28
C ALA A 200 7.01 1.63 12.51
N CYS A 201 5.91 1.89 13.20
CA CYS A 201 4.55 1.85 12.67
C CYS A 201 3.99 3.27 12.63
N TYR A 202 3.36 3.64 11.52
CA TYR A 202 2.78 4.96 11.31
C TYR A 202 1.33 4.82 10.86
N LEU A 203 0.43 5.47 11.57
CA LEU A 203 -0.97 5.60 11.16
C LEU A 203 -1.18 6.97 10.54
N PHE A 204 -1.72 6.97 9.32
CA PHE A 204 -2.10 8.17 8.61
C PHE A 204 -3.59 8.23 8.39
N ARG A 205 -4.16 9.41 8.60
CA ARG A 205 -5.46 9.76 8.06
C ARG A 205 -5.27 10.29 6.65
N TYR A 206 -5.83 9.61 5.68
CA TYR A 206 -5.86 10.09 4.30
C TYR A 206 -7.23 10.67 3.97
N SER A 207 -7.28 11.54 2.96
CA SER A 207 -8.53 12.08 2.46
C SER A 207 -8.53 12.29 0.95
N TYR A 208 -9.74 12.22 0.37
CA TYR A 208 -10.02 12.52 -1.02
C TYR A 208 -11.14 13.55 -1.10
N ALA A 209 -10.88 14.64 -1.81
CA ALA A 209 -11.90 15.59 -2.21
C ALA A 209 -12.59 15.08 -3.48
N LEU A 210 -13.81 14.57 -3.34
CA LEU A 210 -14.62 14.07 -4.45
C LEU A 210 -15.70 15.12 -4.80
N PRO A 211 -16.22 15.14 -6.05
CA PRO A 211 -17.26 16.11 -6.43
C PRO A 211 -18.51 16.09 -5.53
N ASN A 212 -18.82 14.93 -4.94
CA ASN A 212 -20.03 14.70 -4.14
C ASN A 212 -19.74 14.52 -2.64
N GLY A 213 -18.55 14.88 -2.16
CA GLY A 213 -18.23 14.79 -0.73
C GLY A 213 -16.75 14.58 -0.46
N GLN A 214 -16.43 14.28 0.79
CA GLN A 214 -15.08 13.95 1.21
C GLN A 214 -15.07 12.51 1.69
N LEU A 215 -14.09 11.74 1.21
CA LEU A 215 -13.76 10.44 1.80
C LEU A 215 -12.55 10.64 2.71
N SER A 216 -12.58 10.06 3.89
CA SER A 216 -11.43 10.00 4.78
C SER A 216 -11.42 8.67 5.53
N ASN A 217 -10.23 8.08 5.68
CA ASN A 217 -10.05 6.84 6.43
C ASN A 217 -8.60 6.73 6.93
N MET A 218 -8.28 5.63 7.60
CA MET A 218 -6.99 5.33 8.17
C MET A 218 -6.21 4.34 7.30
N GLY A 219 -4.92 4.59 7.14
CA GLY A 219 -3.96 3.64 6.57
C GLY A 219 -2.75 3.49 7.47
N ILE A 220 -2.06 2.37 7.31
CA ILE A 220 -0.78 2.09 7.97
C ILE A 220 0.36 2.10 6.95
N ALA A 221 1.53 2.54 7.40
CA ALA A 221 2.81 2.33 6.74
C ALA A 221 3.89 1.92 7.76
N GLY A 222 4.94 1.26 7.29
CA GLY A 222 6.04 0.74 8.12
C GLY A 222 6.18 -0.78 8.00
N PRO A 223 5.63 -1.58 8.94
CA PRO A 223 5.71 -3.05 8.88
C PRO A 223 5.01 -3.63 7.64
N LEU A 224 4.00 -2.91 7.16
CA LEU A 224 3.27 -3.14 5.92
C LEU A 224 2.67 -1.80 5.48
N THR A 225 2.18 -1.74 4.24
CA THR A 225 1.42 -0.59 3.73
C THR A 225 0.04 -1.03 3.28
N HIS A 226 -1.00 -0.55 3.97
CA HIS A 226 -2.38 -0.95 3.71
C HIS A 226 -3.40 0.06 4.23
N ALA A 227 -4.60 0.04 3.64
CA ALA A 227 -5.79 0.67 4.19
C ALA A 227 -7.01 -0.23 3.89
N PHE A 228 -7.90 -0.35 4.86
CA PHE A 228 -9.14 -1.11 4.68
C PHE A 228 -10.21 -0.26 3.96
N GLN A 229 -11.15 -0.95 3.30
CA GLN A 229 -12.35 -0.29 2.76
C GLN A 229 -13.32 0.16 3.85
N ALA A 230 -13.36 -0.58 4.97
CA ALA A 230 -14.15 -0.23 6.13
C ALA A 230 -13.61 1.04 6.81
N ASP A 231 -14.52 1.88 7.29
CA ASP A 231 -14.16 3.12 7.98
C ASP A 231 -13.62 2.83 9.38
N LEU A 232 -12.33 3.08 9.58
CA LEU A 232 -11.63 2.93 10.85
C LEU A 232 -11.48 4.27 11.59
N ALA A 233 -11.90 5.39 11.00
CA ALA A 233 -11.63 6.73 11.52
C ALA A 233 -12.12 6.98 12.95
N ASN A 234 -13.15 6.22 13.36
CA ASN A 234 -13.83 6.34 14.66
C ASN A 234 -13.43 5.24 15.66
N LEU A 235 -12.50 4.36 15.30
CA LEU A 235 -12.00 3.34 16.21
C LEU A 235 -10.91 3.91 17.13
N PRO A 236 -10.75 3.36 18.36
CA PRO A 236 -9.58 3.62 19.17
C PRO A 236 -8.28 3.31 18.40
N ILE A 237 -7.22 4.08 18.65
CA ILE A 237 -5.92 3.92 17.98
C ILE A 237 -5.37 2.50 18.12
N ASP A 238 -5.51 1.91 19.30
CA ASP A 238 -5.04 0.54 19.55
C ASP A 238 -5.82 -0.49 18.73
N ASP A 239 -7.10 -0.23 18.47
CA ASP A 239 -7.93 -1.09 17.62
C ASP A 239 -7.57 -0.96 16.15
N ILE A 240 -7.14 0.22 15.72
CA ILE A 240 -6.65 0.43 14.36
C ILE A 240 -5.34 -0.34 14.15
N TYR A 241 -4.38 -0.25 15.07
CA TYR A 241 -3.17 -1.08 15.00
C TYR A 241 -3.50 -2.57 15.03
N ALA A 242 -4.40 -2.98 15.93
CA ALA A 242 -4.83 -4.36 16.03
C ALA A 242 -5.51 -4.87 14.74
N ALA A 243 -6.34 -4.06 14.09
CA ALA A 243 -6.96 -4.41 12.81
C ALA A 243 -5.90 -4.84 11.77
N PHE A 244 -4.85 -4.03 11.60
CA PHE A 244 -3.78 -4.32 10.65
C PHE A 244 -2.91 -5.50 11.09
N ALA A 245 -2.54 -5.58 12.37
CA ALA A 245 -1.69 -6.65 12.89
C ALA A 245 -2.37 -8.02 12.81
N GLY A 246 -3.65 -8.11 13.20
CA GLY A 246 -4.40 -9.35 13.15
C GLY A 246 -4.87 -9.75 11.75
N TRP A 247 -4.94 -8.80 10.81
CA TRP A 247 -5.20 -9.10 9.40
C TRP A 247 -3.97 -9.70 8.70
N GLN A 248 -2.77 -9.21 9.01
CA GLN A 248 -1.53 -9.74 8.41
C GLN A 248 -1.11 -11.09 9.02
N ALA A 249 -1.49 -11.35 10.26
CA ALA A 249 -1.03 -12.54 10.98
C ALA A 249 -1.63 -13.84 10.40
N GLU A 250 -0.75 -14.72 9.94
CA GLU A 250 -1.08 -16.08 9.50
C GLU A 250 -0.35 -17.11 10.38
N HIS A 251 -1.08 -18.08 10.92
CA HIS A 251 -0.52 -19.18 11.70
C HIS A 251 -1.46 -20.39 11.65
N GLU A 252 -0.91 -21.61 11.66
CA GLU A 252 -1.70 -22.85 11.54
C GLU A 252 -2.66 -23.08 12.71
N GLU A 253 -2.31 -22.57 13.90
CA GLU A 253 -3.16 -22.60 15.10
C GLU A 253 -4.12 -21.41 15.22
N ILE A 254 -4.16 -20.54 14.21
CA ILE A 254 -5.11 -19.43 14.13
C ILE A 254 -6.08 -19.73 12.99
N PHE A 255 -7.26 -20.25 13.33
CA PHE A 255 -8.28 -20.62 12.34
C PHE A 255 -9.69 -20.51 12.89
N GLU A 256 -10.68 -20.46 11.99
CA GLU A 256 -12.09 -20.41 12.32
C GLU A 256 -12.80 -21.70 11.88
N VAL A 257 -13.73 -22.16 12.71
CA VAL A 257 -14.68 -23.20 12.34
C VAL A 257 -16.06 -22.55 12.20
N PRO A 258 -16.63 -22.49 10.98
CA PRO A 258 -17.97 -21.95 10.77
C PRO A 258 -19.00 -22.66 11.64
N SER A 259 -20.02 -21.94 12.11
CA SER A 259 -21.04 -22.47 13.03
C SER A 259 -21.71 -23.74 12.51
N ALA A 260 -21.96 -23.81 11.20
CA ALA A 260 -22.53 -24.98 10.51
C ALA A 260 -21.64 -26.24 10.56
N GLN A 261 -20.34 -26.08 10.77
CA GLN A 261 -19.34 -27.16 10.73
C GLN A 261 -18.85 -27.58 12.12
N LEU A 262 -19.33 -26.94 13.19
CA LEU A 262 -18.92 -27.28 14.55
C LEU A 262 -19.20 -28.75 14.86
N ASN A 263 -18.32 -29.39 15.63
CA ASN A 263 -18.57 -30.70 16.21
C ASN A 263 -19.37 -30.58 17.53
N PRO A 264 -19.86 -31.68 18.14
CA PRO A 264 -20.65 -31.61 19.37
C PRO A 264 -19.93 -30.97 20.57
N ALA A 265 -18.60 -31.11 20.68
CA ALA A 265 -17.84 -30.47 21.77
C ALA A 265 -17.71 -28.96 21.54
N GLN A 266 -17.38 -28.56 20.31
CA GLN A 266 -17.28 -27.16 19.90
C GLN A 266 -18.62 -26.42 20.01
N ARG A 267 -19.74 -27.09 19.70
CA ARG A 267 -21.08 -26.53 19.91
C ARG A 267 -21.33 -26.16 21.37
N ARG A 268 -20.96 -27.03 22.32
CA ARG A 268 -21.11 -26.73 23.76
C ARG A 268 -20.30 -25.50 24.18
N GLU A 269 -19.10 -25.34 23.66
CA GLU A 269 -18.31 -24.14 23.95
C GLU A 269 -18.88 -22.88 23.29
N ALA A 270 -19.37 -23.00 22.06
CA ALA A 270 -20.10 -21.90 21.43
C ALA A 270 -21.34 -21.52 22.24
N ASP A 271 -22.12 -22.48 22.72
CA ASP A 271 -23.31 -22.23 23.56
C ASP A 271 -22.94 -21.53 24.88
N ARG A 272 -21.86 -21.98 25.55
CA ARG A 272 -21.33 -21.31 26.75
C ARG A 272 -20.95 -19.85 26.49
N LEU A 273 -20.29 -19.58 25.36
CA LEU A 273 -19.90 -18.21 24.98
C LEU A 273 -21.11 -17.37 24.54
N GLN A 274 -22.12 -17.97 23.91
CA GLN A 274 -23.39 -17.31 23.59
C GLN A 274 -24.09 -16.86 24.88
N GLU A 275 -24.18 -17.73 25.88
CA GLU A 275 -24.75 -17.38 27.19
C GLU A 275 -24.02 -16.19 27.83
N ALA A 276 -22.69 -16.14 27.72
CA ALA A 276 -21.89 -15.02 28.22
C ALA A 276 -22.17 -13.71 27.46
N LEU A 277 -22.37 -13.76 26.14
CA LEU A 277 -22.76 -12.57 25.35
C LEU A 277 -24.14 -12.08 25.76
N THR A 278 -25.11 -12.98 25.92
CA THR A 278 -26.48 -12.63 26.35
C THR A 278 -26.50 -12.06 27.77
N ALA A 279 -25.66 -12.58 28.67
CA ALA A 279 -25.51 -12.03 30.02
C ALA A 279 -24.98 -10.59 30.03
N GLN A 280 -24.26 -10.18 28.98
CA GLN A 280 -23.80 -8.80 28.76
C GLN A 280 -24.81 -7.91 28.03
N GLY A 281 -26.04 -8.39 27.82
CA GLY A 281 -27.12 -7.64 27.20
C GLY A 281 -27.08 -7.61 25.67
N LEU A 282 -26.36 -8.55 25.05
CA LEU A 282 -26.33 -8.69 23.59
C LEU A 282 -27.35 -9.74 23.13
N GLU A 283 -28.20 -9.36 22.17
CA GLU A 283 -29.15 -10.28 21.56
C GLU A 283 -28.49 -10.94 20.33
N ILE A 284 -28.33 -12.26 20.36
CA ILE A 284 -27.63 -12.97 19.29
C ILE A 284 -28.57 -13.17 18.10
N GLN A 285 -28.18 -12.62 16.96
CA GLN A 285 -28.93 -12.72 15.71
C GLN A 285 -28.44 -13.91 14.88
N ASP A 286 -27.12 -14.08 14.78
CA ASP A 286 -26.49 -15.16 14.04
C ASP A 286 -25.12 -15.51 14.63
N THR A 287 -24.87 -16.80 14.84
CA THR A 287 -23.55 -17.29 15.26
C THR A 287 -22.74 -17.63 14.01
N LEU A 288 -21.65 -16.91 13.79
CA LEU A 288 -20.88 -17.02 12.55
C LEU A 288 -19.84 -18.13 12.62
N ALA A 289 -18.95 -18.07 13.62
CA ALA A 289 -17.85 -19.01 13.73
C ALA A 289 -17.32 -19.10 15.16
N LEU A 290 -16.68 -20.22 15.43
CA LEU A 290 -15.84 -20.40 16.61
C LEU A 290 -14.37 -20.27 16.16
N THR A 291 -13.68 -19.28 16.71
CA THR A 291 -12.29 -18.94 16.39
C THR A 291 -11.36 -19.60 17.39
N PHE A 292 -10.30 -20.22 16.87
CA PHE A 292 -9.20 -20.78 17.64
C PHE A 292 -7.99 -19.85 17.47
N PHE A 293 -7.34 -19.53 18.59
CA PHE A 293 -6.20 -18.62 18.61
C PHE A 293 -5.19 -19.09 19.66
N LEU A 294 -4.13 -19.79 19.23
CA LEU A 294 -3.02 -20.23 20.10
C LEU A 294 -3.49 -20.94 21.38
N GLY A 295 -4.45 -21.85 21.25
CA GLY A 295 -5.05 -22.60 22.35
C GLY A 295 -6.23 -21.91 23.05
N GLU A 296 -6.51 -20.64 22.75
CA GLU A 296 -7.71 -19.93 23.18
C GLU A 296 -8.85 -20.08 22.16
N LEU A 297 -10.06 -19.81 22.63
CA LEU A 297 -11.30 -20.01 21.87
C LEU A 297 -12.22 -18.80 22.04
N ALA A 298 -12.69 -18.24 20.93
CA ALA A 298 -13.57 -17.09 20.90
C ALA A 298 -14.75 -17.28 19.94
N LEU A 299 -15.92 -16.78 20.31
CA LEU A 299 -17.12 -16.86 19.50
C LEU A 299 -17.31 -15.57 18.72
N LEU A 300 -17.42 -15.66 17.40
CA LEU A 300 -17.77 -14.55 16.51
C LEU A 300 -19.26 -14.63 16.14
N ALA A 301 -20.00 -13.55 16.36
CA ALA A 301 -21.44 -13.50 16.13
C ALA A 301 -21.90 -12.14 15.59
N ARG A 302 -23.02 -12.15 14.87
CA ARG A 302 -23.85 -10.96 14.64
C ARG A 302 -24.81 -10.83 15.79
N VAL A 303 -24.86 -9.64 16.37
CA VAL A 303 -25.66 -9.34 17.55
C VAL A 303 -26.43 -8.05 17.36
N GLU A 304 -27.43 -7.85 18.20
CA GLU A 304 -28.10 -6.58 18.37
C GLU A 304 -27.76 -6.04 19.77
N ARG A 305 -27.44 -4.74 19.83
CA ARG A 305 -27.19 -4.01 21.07
C ARG A 305 -28.04 -2.76 21.06
N GLU A 306 -28.96 -2.64 22.01
CA GLU A 306 -29.85 -1.48 22.14
C GLU A 306 -30.61 -1.12 20.84
N GLY A 307 -31.13 -2.13 20.12
CA GLY A 307 -31.86 -1.89 18.88
C GLY A 307 -30.99 -1.71 17.63
N LYS A 308 -29.66 -1.83 17.75
CA LYS A 308 -28.71 -1.59 16.65
C LYS A 308 -27.91 -2.85 16.32
N ALA A 309 -27.81 -3.14 15.03
CA ALA A 309 -26.99 -4.24 14.53
C ALA A 309 -25.50 -4.01 14.83
N ALA A 310 -24.83 -5.05 15.30
CA ALA A 310 -23.43 -5.06 15.66
C ALA A 310 -22.80 -6.42 15.33
N CYS A 311 -21.48 -6.46 15.34
CA CYS A 311 -20.72 -7.70 15.30
C CYS A 311 -19.87 -7.78 16.58
N ALA A 312 -19.92 -8.93 17.23
CA ALA A 312 -19.24 -9.17 18.48
C ALA A 312 -18.34 -10.40 18.41
N ILE A 313 -17.23 -10.33 19.12
CA ILE A 313 -16.34 -11.46 19.37
C ILE A 313 -15.94 -11.52 20.84
N SER A 314 -16.03 -12.71 21.44
CA SER A 314 -15.67 -12.90 22.85
C SER A 314 -15.11 -14.30 23.14
N ASP A 315 -14.08 -14.36 23.97
CA ASP A 315 -13.51 -15.57 24.58
C ASP A 315 -14.09 -15.87 25.99
N GLY A 316 -15.05 -15.04 26.44
CA GLY A 316 -15.64 -15.09 27.78
C GLY A 316 -14.94 -14.20 28.82
N VAL A 317 -13.78 -13.62 28.49
CA VAL A 317 -13.06 -12.64 29.32
C VAL A 317 -13.06 -11.27 28.65
N GLU A 318 -12.63 -11.21 27.38
CA GLU A 318 -12.68 -10.03 26.54
C GLU A 318 -13.94 -10.07 25.65
N LEU A 319 -14.57 -8.91 25.48
CA LEU A 319 -15.65 -8.71 24.52
C LEU A 319 -15.30 -7.50 23.64
N LEU A 320 -15.24 -7.72 22.33
CA LEU A 320 -15.33 -6.64 21.35
C LEU A 320 -16.71 -6.64 20.74
N CYS A 321 -17.30 -5.46 20.58
CA CYS A 321 -18.60 -5.30 19.95
C CYS A 321 -18.63 -3.97 19.21
N TYR A 322 -18.70 -4.04 17.88
CA TYR A 322 -18.69 -2.86 17.01
C TYR A 322 -20.00 -2.75 16.23
N PRO A 323 -20.54 -1.53 16.08
CA PRO A 323 -21.73 -1.31 15.28
C PRO A 323 -21.47 -1.70 13.83
N THR A 324 -22.48 -2.29 13.19
CA THR A 324 -22.44 -2.65 11.77
C THR A 324 -23.62 -2.03 11.04
N SER A 325 -23.53 -1.95 9.72
CA SER A 325 -24.62 -1.46 8.88
C SER A 325 -24.53 -2.09 7.49
N ASN A 326 -25.51 -1.82 6.64
CA ASN A 326 -25.46 -2.22 5.23
C ASN A 326 -24.57 -1.29 4.37
N SER A 327 -23.85 -0.36 5.00
CA SER A 327 -22.87 0.48 4.31
C SER A 327 -21.71 -0.37 3.80
N PRO A 328 -21.21 -0.14 2.57
CA PRO A 328 -19.98 -0.78 2.10
C PRO A 328 -18.75 -0.44 2.95
N HIS A 329 -18.81 0.62 3.75
CA HIS A 329 -17.73 1.04 4.66
C HIS A 329 -17.95 0.55 6.11
N ALA A 330 -18.97 -0.27 6.36
CA ALA A 330 -19.19 -0.83 7.69
C ALA A 330 -18.10 -1.82 8.07
N LEU A 331 -17.83 -1.94 9.37
CA LEU A 331 -17.00 -3.01 9.93
C LEU A 331 -17.61 -4.36 9.59
N THR A 332 -16.80 -5.25 9.00
CA THR A 332 -17.20 -6.61 8.67
C THR A 332 -16.80 -7.58 9.79
N PRO A 333 -17.42 -8.77 9.88
CA PRO A 333 -17.02 -9.77 10.88
C PRO A 333 -15.55 -10.17 10.78
N GLU A 334 -14.99 -10.23 9.57
CA GLU A 334 -13.59 -10.54 9.32
C GLU A 334 -12.67 -9.47 9.93
N LEU A 335 -13.06 -8.20 9.83
CA LEU A 335 -12.30 -7.10 10.42
C LEU A 335 -12.43 -7.05 11.94
N VAL A 336 -13.61 -7.35 12.50
CA VAL A 336 -13.79 -7.48 13.97
C VAL A 336 -12.92 -8.61 14.52
N LEU A 337 -12.86 -9.73 13.80
CA LEU A 337 -11.97 -10.83 14.12
C LEU A 337 -10.49 -10.44 14.02
N ALA A 338 -10.10 -9.70 12.98
CA ALA A 338 -8.74 -9.17 12.84
C ALA A 338 -8.36 -8.26 14.02
N ILE A 339 -9.25 -7.36 14.46
CA ILE A 339 -9.01 -6.52 15.64
C ILE A 339 -8.80 -7.39 16.89
N TYR A 340 -9.64 -8.39 17.12
CA TYR A 340 -9.47 -9.29 18.27
C TYR A 340 -8.12 -10.01 18.26
N ARG A 341 -7.74 -10.60 17.12
CA ARG A 341 -6.44 -11.27 16.94
C ARG A 341 -5.29 -10.31 17.17
N GLY A 342 -5.34 -9.13 16.56
CA GLY A 342 -4.30 -8.13 16.66
C GLY A 342 -4.12 -7.62 18.08
N ARG A 343 -5.19 -7.42 18.86
CA ARG A 343 -5.09 -7.05 20.28
C ARG A 343 -4.33 -8.11 21.07
N LYS A 344 -4.68 -9.38 20.88
CA LYS A 344 -4.01 -10.50 21.56
C LYS A 344 -2.53 -10.59 21.18
N LEU A 345 -2.22 -10.51 19.88
CA LEU A 345 -0.84 -10.52 19.38
C LEU A 345 -0.04 -9.35 19.94
N LEU A 346 -0.52 -8.13 19.77
CA LEU A 346 0.22 -6.94 20.15
C LEU A 346 0.43 -6.86 21.66
N ARG A 347 -0.57 -7.23 22.50
CA ARG A 347 -0.40 -7.34 23.96
C ARG A 347 0.61 -8.39 24.37
N THR A 348 0.71 -9.50 23.64
CA THR A 348 1.65 -10.58 23.94
C THR A 348 3.10 -10.12 23.77
N PHE A 349 3.38 -9.32 22.74
CA PHE A 349 4.74 -8.88 22.42
C PHE A 349 5.07 -7.47 22.91
N ASN A 350 4.09 -6.69 23.37
CA ASN A 350 4.26 -5.30 23.80
C ASN A 350 3.56 -5.08 25.14
N ALA A 351 4.35 -4.95 26.22
CA ALA A 351 3.84 -4.87 27.59
C ALA A 351 2.91 -3.67 27.85
N ASP A 352 3.13 -2.56 27.13
CA ASP A 352 2.38 -1.31 27.29
C ASP A 352 1.28 -1.11 26.23
N PHE A 353 0.91 -2.16 25.48
CA PHE A 353 -0.11 -2.07 24.45
C PHE A 353 -1.53 -2.24 25.03
N GLY A 354 -2.26 -1.13 25.17
CA GLY A 354 -3.71 -1.15 25.47
C GLY A 354 -4.20 -0.01 26.35
#